data_AF-A0AAW0Z361-F1
#
_entry.id   AF-A0AAW0Z361-F1
#
_cell.length_a   1.000
_cell.length_b   1.000
_cell.length_c   1.000
_cell.angle_alpha   90.00
_cell.angle_beta   90.00
_cell.angle_gamma   90.00
#
_symmetry.space_group_name_H-M   'P 1'
#
loop_
_entity.id
_entity.type
_entity.pdbx_description
1 polymer ?
#
loop_
_entity_poly.entity_id
_entity_poly.type
_entity_poly.pdbx_seq_one_letter_code
_entity_poly.pdbx_strand_id
1 'polypeptide(L)'
;MLRETYPDVVTIAEDVSGMPTLCRPVPEGGVGFDYRLSMAVPDMWIKLLKESTDTEWEMGAIVHTLTNRRHMEPSVAYAESHDQALVGDKTLAFWLMDKEMCR
;
A
#
# COMPACT_ATOMS: atom_id res chain seq x y z
N MET A 1 4.54 -23.44 11.26
CA MET A 1 3.23 -23.90 11.77
C MET A 1 2.09 -23.78 10.75
N LEU A 2 1.63 -22.60 10.28
CA LEU A 2 0.54 -22.53 9.28
C LEU A 2 0.90 -23.15 7.93
N ARG A 3 2.09 -22.82 7.39
CA ARG A 3 2.63 -23.40 6.15
C ARG A 3 2.96 -24.90 6.23
N GLU A 4 3.12 -25.44 7.44
CA GLU A 4 3.33 -26.89 7.62
C GLU A 4 2.02 -27.65 7.50
N THR A 5 0.91 -27.07 7.98
CA THR A 5 -0.42 -27.67 7.91
C THR A 5 -1.11 -27.42 6.57
N TYR A 6 -0.88 -26.25 5.96
CA TYR A 6 -1.48 -25.82 4.71
C TYR A 6 -0.40 -25.25 3.78
N PRO A 7 0.15 -26.06 2.85
CA PRO A 7 1.25 -25.65 1.98
C PRO A 7 0.92 -24.44 1.09
N ASP A 8 -0.34 -24.31 0.67
CA ASP A 8 -0.81 -23.29 -0.26
C ASP A 8 -1.41 -22.04 0.44
N VAL A 9 -1.24 -21.92 1.76
CA VAL A 9 -1.77 -20.77 2.50
C VAL A 9 -1.01 -19.50 2.11
N VAL A 10 -1.75 -18.40 1.92
CA VAL A 10 -1.19 -17.06 1.71
C VAL A 10 -1.48 -16.23 2.95
N THR A 11 -0.43 -15.67 3.52
CA THR A 11 -0.45 -14.81 4.70
C THR A 11 0.01 -13.41 4.32
N ILE A 12 -0.80 -12.41 4.66
CA ILE A 12 -0.52 -11.00 4.34
C ILE A 12 -0.40 -10.24 5.66
N ALA A 13 0.71 -9.54 5.84
CA ALA A 13 0.92 -8.66 6.97
C ALA A 13 0.45 -7.23 6.66
N GLU A 14 -0.38 -6.69 7.54
CA GLU A 14 -0.68 -5.26 7.61
C GLU A 14 0.30 -4.61 8.59
N ASP A 15 1.38 -4.05 8.06
CA ASP A 15 2.42 -3.36 8.85
C ASP A 15 2.77 -2.02 8.21
N VAL A 16 2.48 -0.95 8.96
CA VAL A 16 2.83 0.43 8.61
C VAL A 16 4.31 0.72 8.85
N SER A 17 4.95 0.03 9.81
CA SER A 17 6.30 0.36 10.28
C SER A 17 7.39 0.06 9.24
N GLY A 18 7.16 -0.93 8.40
CA GLY A 18 8.13 -1.40 7.43
C GLY A 18 9.24 -2.24 8.02
N MET A 19 8.88 -3.07 9.00
CA MET A 19 9.82 -3.97 9.68
C MET A 19 10.61 -4.82 8.66
N PRO A 20 11.96 -4.81 8.70
CA PRO A 20 12.78 -5.72 7.90
C PRO A 20 12.43 -7.18 8.19
N THR A 21 12.60 -8.06 7.20
CA THR A 21 12.47 -9.52 7.34
C THR A 21 11.07 -10.04 7.69
N LEU A 22 10.06 -9.17 7.70
CA LEU A 22 8.66 -9.55 7.96
C LEU A 22 8.16 -10.59 6.95
N CYS A 23 8.49 -10.39 5.67
CA CYS A 23 8.13 -11.30 4.58
C CYS A 23 9.24 -12.28 4.19
N ARG A 24 10.22 -12.54 5.09
CA ARG A 24 11.28 -13.52 4.88
C ARG A 24 10.97 -14.84 5.60
N PRO A 25 11.47 -15.98 5.10
CA PRO A 25 11.26 -17.27 5.75
C PRO A 25 11.79 -17.32 7.19
N VAL A 26 11.09 -18.04 8.07
CA VAL A 26 11.51 -18.26 9.47
C VAL A 26 12.92 -18.87 9.59
N PRO A 27 13.34 -19.84 8.75
CA PRO A 27 14.71 -20.37 8.80
C PRO A 27 15.82 -19.33 8.54
N GLU A 28 15.50 -18.22 7.88
CA GLU A 28 16.44 -17.11 7.64
C GLU A 28 16.42 -16.04 8.75
N GLY A 29 15.62 -16.25 9.81
CA GLY A 29 15.38 -15.25 10.86
C GLY A 29 14.30 -14.22 10.51
N GLY A 30 13.48 -14.49 9.50
CA GLY A 30 12.29 -13.69 9.17
C GLY A 30 11.07 -14.10 9.99
N VAL A 31 9.98 -13.32 9.86
CA VAL A 31 8.72 -13.59 10.56
C VAL A 31 7.88 -14.64 9.82
N GLY A 32 8.05 -14.77 8.51
CA GLY A 32 7.42 -15.83 7.71
C GLY A 32 6.10 -15.45 7.03
N PHE A 33 5.78 -14.16 6.90
CA PHE A 33 4.67 -13.73 6.06
C PHE A 33 5.00 -13.84 4.57
N ASP A 34 3.97 -13.99 3.74
CA ASP A 34 4.15 -14.09 2.29
C ASP A 34 4.22 -12.72 1.64
N TYR A 35 3.30 -11.83 2.03
CA TYR A 35 3.21 -10.49 1.50
C TYR A 35 3.04 -9.46 2.61
N ARG A 36 3.34 -8.21 2.28
CA ARG A 36 2.99 -7.04 3.10
C ARG A 36 2.19 -6.02 2.31
N LEU A 37 1.39 -5.22 3.00
CA LEU A 37 0.67 -4.11 2.38
C LEU A 37 1.60 -2.90 2.14
N SER A 38 1.54 -2.32 0.93
CA SER A 38 2.26 -1.09 0.58
C SER A 38 1.44 0.15 0.96
N MET A 39 1.35 0.42 2.26
CA MET A 39 0.48 1.46 2.82
C MET A 39 0.88 2.90 2.46
N ALA A 40 2.11 3.12 1.98
CA ALA A 40 2.58 4.44 1.55
C ALA A 40 2.01 4.89 0.19
N VAL A 41 1.52 3.96 -0.64
CA VAL A 41 1.01 4.27 -1.99
C VAL A 41 -0.30 5.08 -1.93
N PRO A 42 -1.31 4.69 -1.13
CA PRO A 42 -2.51 5.49 -0.96
C PRO A 42 -2.26 6.89 -0.40
N ASP A 43 -1.37 7.02 0.59
CA ASP A 43 -1.02 8.32 1.19
C ASP A 43 -0.42 9.29 0.16
N MET A 44 0.40 8.76 -0.75
CA MET A 44 0.95 9.54 -1.86
C MET A 44 -0.16 10.10 -2.76
N TRP A 45 -1.15 9.28 -3.15
CA TRP A 45 -2.25 9.75 -4.00
C TRP A 45 -3.09 10.82 -3.31
N ILE A 46 -3.41 10.66 -2.03
CA ILE A 46 -4.14 11.68 -1.27
C ILE A 46 -3.33 12.97 -1.19
N LYS A 47 -2.04 12.88 -0.89
CA LYS A 47 -1.18 14.07 -0.81
C LYS A 47 -1.15 14.83 -2.12
N LEU A 48 -0.99 14.13 -3.25
CA LEU A 48 -1.00 14.75 -4.58
C LEU A 48 -2.32 15.43 -4.89
N LEU A 49 -3.45 14.78 -4.60
CA LEU A 49 -4.79 15.32 -4.88
C LEU A 49 -5.20 16.46 -3.95
N LYS A 50 -4.63 16.53 -2.74
CA LYS A 50 -4.97 17.53 -1.73
C LYS A 50 -4.06 18.75 -1.73
N GLU A 51 -2.76 18.56 -1.98
CA GLU A 51 -1.74 19.59 -1.77
C GLU A 51 -1.08 20.09 -3.05
N SER A 52 -1.31 19.46 -4.20
CA SER A 52 -0.62 19.77 -5.45
C SER A 52 -1.59 19.88 -6.63
N THR A 53 -1.29 20.77 -7.56
CA THR A 53 -1.99 20.84 -8.84
C THR A 53 -1.38 19.86 -9.84
N ASP A 54 -2.14 19.45 -10.87
CA ASP A 54 -1.70 18.46 -11.87
C ASP A 54 -0.34 18.81 -12.53
N THR A 55 -0.05 20.10 -12.68
CA THR A 55 1.21 20.59 -13.26
C THR A 55 2.43 20.47 -12.35
N GLU A 56 2.20 20.31 -11.05
CA GLU A 56 3.25 20.19 -10.02
C GLU A 56 3.56 18.74 -9.67
N TRP A 57 2.96 17.78 -10.38
CA TRP A 57 3.18 16.37 -10.12
C TRP A 57 4.57 15.94 -10.57
N GLU A 58 5.43 15.68 -9.59
CA GLU A 58 6.77 15.13 -9.79
C GLU A 58 6.70 13.63 -10.12
N MET A 59 6.74 13.31 -11.42
CA MET A 59 6.70 11.92 -11.89
C MET A 59 7.79 11.03 -11.25
N GLY A 60 8.97 11.60 -10.98
CA GLY A 60 10.05 10.89 -10.29
C GLY A 60 9.68 10.46 -8.87
N ALA A 61 8.96 11.29 -8.13
CA ALA A 61 8.50 10.98 -6.77
C ALA A 61 7.42 9.90 -6.78
N ILE A 62 6.54 9.90 -7.78
CA ILE A 62 5.50 8.87 -7.97
C ILE A 62 6.16 7.51 -8.24
N VAL A 63 7.05 7.46 -9.23
CA VAL A 63 7.78 6.22 -9.57
C VAL A 63 8.60 5.74 -8.38
N HIS A 64 9.27 6.64 -7.66
CA HIS A 64 10.02 6.28 -6.47
C HIS A 64 9.13 5.63 -5.42
N THR A 65 7.99 6.22 -5.08
CA THR A 65 7.08 5.66 -4.06
C THR A 65 6.52 4.29 -4.47
N LEU A 66 6.18 4.11 -5.75
CA LEU A 66 5.67 2.84 -6.26
C LEU A 66 6.74 1.73 -6.33
N THR A 67 8.01 2.11 -6.54
CA THR A 67 9.13 1.17 -6.70
C THR A 67 9.98 1.00 -5.44
N ASN A 68 9.79 1.83 -4.43
CA ASN A 68 10.51 1.79 -3.15
C ASN A 68 10.01 0.62 -2.29
N ARG A 69 10.45 -0.59 -2.66
CA ARG A 69 10.21 -1.83 -1.94
C ARG A 69 11.51 -2.59 -1.74
N ARG A 70 11.59 -3.35 -0.65
CA ARG A 70 12.75 -4.19 -0.38
C ARG A 70 12.79 -5.32 -1.41
N HIS A 71 13.97 -5.53 -1.99
CA HIS A 71 14.19 -6.67 -2.87
C HIS A 71 13.95 -7.96 -2.07
N MET A 72 13.28 -8.94 -2.68
CA MET A 72 12.93 -10.23 -2.05
C MET A 72 11.87 -10.21 -0.93
N GLU A 73 11.20 -9.08 -0.70
CA GLU A 73 9.98 -9.00 0.10
C GLU A 73 8.83 -8.51 -0.80
N PRO A 74 7.92 -9.41 -1.23
CA PRO A 74 6.84 -9.00 -2.10
C PRO A 74 5.81 -8.20 -1.32
N SER A 75 5.27 -7.16 -1.96
CA SER A 75 4.25 -6.30 -1.40
C SER A 75 3.02 -6.25 -2.29
N VAL A 76 1.86 -6.08 -1.67
CA VAL A 76 0.58 -5.83 -2.33
C VAL A 76 0.36 -4.32 -2.34
N ALA A 77 0.36 -3.75 -3.54
CA ALA A 77 0.07 -2.35 -3.78
C ALA A 77 -1.41 -2.14 -4.10
N TYR A 78 -1.97 -1.04 -3.61
CA TYR A 78 -3.34 -0.63 -3.82
C TYR A 78 -3.38 0.91 -3.87
N ALA A 79 -4.29 1.45 -4.68
CA ALA A 79 -4.40 2.91 -4.88
C ALA A 79 -5.18 3.59 -3.74
N GLU A 80 -6.18 2.90 -3.20
CA GLU A 80 -6.98 3.36 -2.06
C GLU A 80 -7.35 2.19 -1.14
N SER A 81 -7.61 2.48 0.14
CA SER A 81 -7.98 1.51 1.18
C SER A 81 -9.40 1.72 1.69
N HIS A 82 -9.88 0.74 2.45
CA HIS A 82 -11.17 0.83 3.13
C HIS A 82 -11.20 1.92 4.22
N ASP A 83 -10.06 2.22 4.86
CA ASP A 83 -9.98 3.30 5.85
C ASP A 83 -10.27 4.66 5.22
N GLN A 84 -9.78 4.90 4.01
CA GLN A 84 -10.03 6.15 3.27
C GLN A 84 -11.51 6.29 2.87
N ALA A 85 -12.23 5.18 2.73
CA ALA A 85 -13.67 5.20 2.47
C ALA A 85 -14.53 5.43 3.74
N LEU A 86 -14.00 5.14 4.93
CA LEU A 86 -14.79 5.10 6.18
C LEU A 86 -14.42 6.21 7.18
N VAL A 87 -13.15 6.60 7.26
CA VAL A 87 -12.61 7.45 8.35
C VAL A 87 -12.80 8.96 8.07
N GLY A 88 -13.65 9.31 7.10
CA GLY A 88 -13.98 10.69 6.77
C GLY A 88 -13.02 11.36 5.79
N ASP A 89 -12.15 10.59 5.15
CA ASP A 89 -11.48 11.00 3.91
C ASP A 89 -12.40 10.76 2.70
N LYS A 90 -12.02 11.29 1.54
CA LYS A 90 -12.72 11.09 0.28
C LYS A 90 -12.10 9.92 -0.47
N THR A 91 -12.93 9.12 -1.17
CA THR A 91 -12.42 8.14 -2.14
C THR A 91 -11.68 8.86 -3.27
N LEU A 92 -10.81 8.15 -4.00
CA LEU A 92 -10.10 8.75 -5.14
C LEU A 92 -11.08 9.32 -6.18
N ALA A 93 -12.18 8.62 -6.42
CA ALA A 93 -13.25 9.09 -7.29
C ALA A 93 -13.85 10.42 -6.82
N PHE A 94 -14.08 10.59 -5.51
CA PHE A 94 -14.66 11.80 -4.96
C PHE A 94 -13.63 12.94 -4.83
N TRP A 95 -12.33 12.64 -4.73
CA TRP A 95 -11.26 13.62 -4.91
C TRP A 95 -11.20 14.17 -6.34
N LEU A 96 -11.43 13.33 -7.36
CA LEU A 96 -11.35 13.74 -8.76
C LEU A 96 -12.61 14.44 -9.28
N MET A 97 -13.80 13.97 -8.89
CA MET A 97 -15.08 14.41 -9.47
C MET A 97 -15.93 15.25 -8.52
N ASP A 98 -15.70 15.17 -7.21
CA ASP A 98 -16.44 15.88 -6.14
C ASP A 98 -17.96 15.94 -6.43
N LYS A 99 -18.55 17.14 -6.51
CA LYS A 99 -19.98 17.35 -6.75
C LYS A 99 -20.49 16.85 -8.11
N GLU A 100 -19.64 16.66 -9.11
CA GLU A 100 -20.08 16.15 -10.42
C GLU A 100 -20.46 14.67 -10.38
N MET A 101 -20.02 13.94 -9.34
CA MET A 101 -20.39 12.52 -9.16
C MET A 101 -21.86 12.33 -8.76
N CYS A 102 -22.46 13.32 -8.09
CA CYS A 102 -23.83 13.23 -7.55
C CYS A 102 -24.88 13.84 -8.49
N ARG A 103 -24.50 14.12 -9.74
CA ARG A 103 -25.34 14.74 -10.76
C ARG A 103 -25.91 13.71 -11.72
#